data_AF-A0A357BTP8-F1
#
_entry.id   AF-A0A357BTP8-F1
#
_cell.length_a   1.000
_cell.length_b   1.000
_cell.length_c   1.000
_cell.angle_alpha   90.00
_cell.angle_beta   90.00
_cell.angle_gamma   90.00
#
_symmetry.space_group_name_H-M   'P 1'
#
loop_
_entity.id
_entity.type
_entity.pdbx_description
1 polymer ?
#
loop_
_entity_poly.entity_id
_entity_poly.type
_entity_poly.pdbx_seq_one_letter_code
_entity_poly.pdbx_strand_id
1 'polypeptide(L)' 'MINNSDDRIVYSINVADIQEVANEVLERALTKEEVILVEDSIGDHIDWFQAIEDSIHRLS' A
#
# COMPACT_ATOMS: atom_id res chain seq x y z
N MET A 1 19.08 -20.32 13.98
CA MET A 1 18.00 -19.67 13.22
C MET A 1 18.30 -18.19 13.23
N ILE A 2 18.59 -17.59 12.07
CA ILE A 2 18.72 -16.14 11.97
C ILE A 2 17.29 -15.62 12.01
N ASN A 3 16.92 -14.89 13.07
CA ASN A 3 15.70 -14.10 13.06
C ASN A 3 15.93 -12.97 12.07
N ASN A 4 15.42 -13.10 10.85
CA ASN A 4 15.45 -12.03 9.88
C ASN A 4 14.34 -11.04 10.26
N SER A 5 14.62 -10.18 11.24
CA SER A 5 13.71 -9.09 11.67
C SER A 5 13.38 -8.10 10.55
N ASP A 6 14.11 -8.19 9.44
CA ASP A 6 14.13 -7.23 8.35
C ASP A 6 13.02 -7.49 7.31
N ASP A 7 12.35 -8.64 7.37
CA ASP A 7 11.23 -9.00 6.48
C ASP A 7 9.86 -8.61 7.05
N ARG A 8 9.81 -7.89 8.18
CA ARG A 8 8.55 -7.48 8.80
C ARG A 8 7.89 -6.35 8.00
N ILE A 9 6.67 -6.61 7.54
CA ILE A 9 5.78 -5.57 6.97
C ILE A 9 5.36 -4.61 8.11
N VAL A 10 5.66 -3.32 7.94
CA VAL A 10 5.29 -2.25 8.90
C VAL A 10 3.96 -1.59 8.51
N TYR A 11 3.66 -1.51 7.21
CA TYR A 11 2.41 -0.99 6.65
C TYR A 11 2.09 -1.74 5.34
N SER A 12 0.80 -1.95 5.06
CA SER A 12 0.35 -2.63 3.84
C SER A 12 -1.00 -2.11 3.39
N ILE A 13 -1.21 -2.09 2.08
CA ILE A 13 -2.52 -1.97 1.44
C ILE A 13 -2.90 -3.36 0.93
N ASN A 14 -4.16 -3.74 1.10
CA ASN A 14 -4.68 -5.03 0.65
C ASN A 14 -5.85 -4.85 -0.34
N VAL A 15 -6.28 -5.96 -0.95
CA VAL A 15 -7.34 -5.97 -1.97
C VAL A 15 -8.68 -5.43 -1.44
N ALA A 16 -9.01 -5.64 -0.17
CA ALA A 16 -10.24 -5.08 0.42
C ALA A 16 -10.18 -3.55 0.48
N ASP A 17 -9.03 -2.98 0.85
CA ASP A 17 -8.83 -1.52 0.86
C ASP A 17 -9.00 -0.95 -0.57
N ILE A 18 -8.43 -1.62 -1.58
CA ILE A 18 -8.59 -1.27 -3.00
C ILE A 18 -10.07 -1.29 -3.39
N GLN A 19 -10.82 -2.32 -2.99
CA GLN A 19 -12.24 -2.46 -3.31
C GLN A 19 -13.11 -1.46 -2.56
N GLU A 20 -12.78 -1.10 -1.33
CA GLU A 20 -13.46 -0.05 -0.57
C GLU A 20 -13.34 1.29 -1.29
N VAL A 21 -12.12 1.70 -1.62
CA VAL A 21 -11.87 2.93 -2.38
C VAL A 21 -12.52 2.88 -3.77
N ALA A 22 -12.50 1.74 -4.44
CA ALA A 22 -13.18 1.59 -5.74
C ALA A 22 -14.69 1.81 -5.63
N ASN A 23 -15.35 1.29 -4.59
CA ASN A 23 -16.77 1.52 -4.38
C ASN A 23 -17.08 2.99 -4.07
N GLU A 24 -16.19 3.71 -3.39
CA GLU A 24 -16.37 5.14 -3.14
C GLU A 24 -16.14 6.01 -4.38
N VAL A 25 -15.14 5.67 -5.20
CA VAL A 25 -14.71 6.49 -6.34
C VAL A 25 -15.47 6.17 -7.63
N LEU A 26 -15.78 4.89 -7.86
CA LEU A 26 -16.38 4.38 -9.09
C LEU A 26 -17.79 3.83 -8.90
N GLU A 27 -18.31 3.80 -7.66
CA GLU A 27 -19.62 3.22 -7.31
C GLU A 27 -19.77 1.74 -7.70
N ARG A 28 -18.64 1.02 -7.84
CA ARG A 28 -18.61 -0.42 -8.12
C ARG A 28 -17.31 -1.07 -7.65
N ALA A 29 -17.36 -2.39 -7.51
CA ALA A 29 -16.18 -3.22 -7.34
C ALA A 29 -15.34 -3.28 -8.64
N LEU A 30 -14.02 -3.43 -8.48
CA LEU A 30 -13.09 -3.73 -9.57
C LEU A 30 -13.14 -5.22 -9.92
N THR A 31 -12.93 -5.55 -11.21
CA THR A 31 -12.64 -6.93 -11.60
C THR A 31 -11.25 -7.35 -11.14
N LYS A 32 -10.94 -8.65 -11.24
CA LYS A 32 -9.61 -9.16 -10.87
C LYS A 32 -8.50 -8.52 -11.71
N GLU A 33 -8.75 -8.33 -13.00
CA GLU A 33 -7.82 -7.72 -13.94
C GLU A 33 -7.58 -6.25 -13.61
N GLU A 34 -8.63 -5.52 -13.23
CA GLU A 34 -8.53 -4.14 -12.77
C GLU A 34 -7.77 -4.02 -11.44
N VAL A 35 -7.96 -4.95 -10.50
CA VAL A 35 -7.18 -5.00 -9.25
C VAL A 35 -5.70 -5.17 -9.54
N ILE A 36 -5.30 -6.07 -10.46
CA ILE A 36 -3.90 -6.26 -10.85
C ILE A 36 -3.29 -4.95 -11.40
N LEU A 37 -4.03 -4.23 -12.25
CA LEU A 37 -3.57 -2.94 -12.78
C LEU A 37 -3.36 -1.89 -11.68
N VAL A 38 -4.22 -1.90 -10.65
CA VAL A 38 -4.05 -1.04 -9.48
C VAL A 38 -2.83 -1.48 -8.66
N GLU A 39 -2.68 -2.78 -8.38
CA GLU A 39 -1.52 -3.31 -7.64
C GLU A 39 -0.19 -2.94 -8.30
N ASP A 40 -0.10 -3.01 -9.63
CA ASP A 40 1.10 -2.69 -10.39
C ASP A 40 1.44 -1.18 -10.39
N SER A 41 0.44 -0.30 -10.21
CA SER A 41 0.62 1.16 -10.31
C SER A 41 0.54 1.91 -8.99
N ILE A 42 -0.09 1.35 -7.96
CA ILE A 42 -0.35 2.04 -6.69
C ILE A 42 0.94 2.43 -5.97
N GLY A 43 2.01 1.65 -6.15
CA GLY A 43 3.34 1.96 -5.60
C GLY A 43 3.94 3.25 -6.14
N ASP A 44 3.65 3.62 -7.38
CA ASP A 44 4.13 4.87 -8.00
C ASP A 44 3.44 6.12 -7.42
N HIS A 45 2.28 5.93 -6.79
CA HIS A 45 1.51 6.99 -6.13
C HIS A 45 1.81 7.13 -4.64
N ILE A 46 2.56 6.19 -4.05
CA ILE A 46 2.95 6.22 -2.65
C ILE A 46 4.42 6.61 -2.58
N ASP A 47 4.68 7.84 -2.11
CA ASP A 47 6.03 8.27 -1.77
C ASP A 47 6.48 7.61 -0.44
N TRP A 48 6.74 6.30 -0.52
CA TRP A 48 7.10 5.47 0.62
C TRP A 48 8.43 5.92 1.25
N PHE A 49 9.34 6.49 0.44
CA PHE A 49 10.59 7.02 0.94
C PHE A 49 10.34 8.23 1.84
N GLN A 50 9.57 9.22 1.36
CA GLN A 50 9.24 10.41 2.16
C GLN A 50 8.48 10.04 3.43
N ALA A 51 7.53 9.09 3.37
CA ALA A 51 6.79 8.65 4.55
C ALA A 51 7.70 8.05 5.65
N ILE A 52 8.71 7.28 5.25
CA ILE A 52 9.72 6.73 6.16
C ILE A 52 10.63 7.85 6.68
N GLU A 53 11.11 8.74 5.81
CA GLU A 53 11.96 9.87 6.18
C GLU A 53 11.27 10.77 7.22
N ASP A 54 10.03 11.16 6.98
CA ASP A 54 9.23 11.97 7.90
C ASP A 54 9.03 11.29 9.25
N SER A 55 8.84 9.97 9.25
CA SER A 55 8.68 9.19 10.48
C SER A 55 9.98 9.14 11.29
N ILE A 56 11.14 9.08 10.63
CA ILE A 56 12.46 9.16 11.27
C ILE A 56 12.70 10.56 11.85
N HIS A 57 12.35 11.62 11.12
CA HIS A 57 12.50 13.00 11.59
C HIS A 57 11.64 13.32 12.83
N ARG A 58 10.59 12.56 13.11
CA ARG A 58 9.79 12.70 14.36
C ARG A 58 10.50 12.16 15.61
N LEU A 59 11.63 11.47 15.45
CA LEU A 59 12.40 10.90 16.56
C LEU A 59 13.32 11.94 17.22
N SER A 60 13.53 13.10 16.59
CA SER A 60 14.37 14.22 17.05
C SER A 60 13.55 15.38 17.57
#